data_AF-A0A366ZKU6-F1
#
_entry.id   AF-A0A366ZKU6-F1
#
_cell.length_a   1.000
_cell.length_b   1.000
_cell.length_c   1.000
_cell.angle_alpha   90.00
_cell.angle_beta   90.00
_cell.angle_gamma   90.00
#
_symmetry.space_group_name_H-M   'P 1'
#
loop_
_entity.id
_entity.type
_entity.pdbx_description
1 polymer ?
#
loop_
_entity_poly.entity_id
_entity_poly.type
_entity_poly.pdbx_seq_one_letter_code
_entity_poly.pdbx_strand_id
1 'polypeptide(L)'
;MAGRKRVPIPATGMTAFRVGRVLGVGMPGAYPGRRRPPPSPGRPGPRRPRRGKAAGHRLPVGWAATLGSAATGPSGGGAPGRVRHRGPQEGADVSHLEFYLRSYPQPDDIRAQAAAAEEDGWDGLLLTDTQNLSMDVVGSLHLAASATSRLRLGTAVTNLVTRHPAVVASTFATLHHVTGGRAHIGLGRGDTALELIGTRPPSADEFEQQVGRLQTYLRGDVVDVGGLGSRITWLPLEGETKVPVDVFGSGPHVIGVGARRGDRLTVTVGAEPERVDWAVQTARRARASAGLDPDDLDVGAFVVVGVGTDEAALDALVRGNASISAHFQRGSTALLSRTDAAVVAEVTDHYDEYHHGLEHAAQSEALSADFLRRFCVIGRPEECVERLGRLVSSGLSHVTVVGGSRDVDPAVRRRSDTWWPPRCCPPCGPSDARHRHATTGADEMTGDDRRSVLATGGANAVGRGLGVDLAARCTTASRLVVDGGFVSQ
;
A
#
# COMPACT_ATOMS: atom_id res chain seq x y z
N MET A 1 49.82 35.93 58.06
CA MET A 1 48.45 35.35 58.14
C MET A 1 48.50 33.87 57.71
N ALA A 2 47.50 33.07 58.09
CA ALA A 2 47.46 31.60 57.95
C ALA A 2 47.56 31.10 56.48
N GLY A 3 47.84 29.82 56.18
CA GLY A 3 48.08 28.63 57.00
C GLY A 3 47.53 27.36 56.32
N ARG A 4 48.36 26.32 56.14
CA ARG A 4 47.98 25.06 55.43
C ARG A 4 46.98 24.20 56.22
N LYS A 5 46.13 23.42 55.52
CA LYS A 5 45.69 22.06 55.93
C LYS A 5 45.21 21.21 54.71
N ARG A 6 45.00 19.90 54.90
CA ARG A 6 45.07 18.82 53.88
C ARG A 6 43.78 17.96 53.80
N VAL A 7 43.47 17.39 52.60
CA VAL A 7 43.10 15.95 52.28
C VAL A 7 41.83 15.35 52.98
N PRO A 8 40.99 14.40 52.43
CA PRO A 8 41.21 13.35 51.40
C PRO A 8 40.12 13.09 50.31
N ILE A 9 40.39 12.06 49.48
CA ILE A 9 39.53 11.27 48.54
C ILE A 9 39.25 9.90 49.24
N PRO A 10 38.07 9.23 49.23
CA PRO A 10 37.50 8.46 48.08
C PRO A 10 35.93 8.33 48.12
N ALA A 11 35.18 7.41 47.46
CA ALA A 11 35.41 6.32 46.50
C ALA A 11 34.12 5.97 45.67
N THR A 12 34.28 5.33 44.50
CA THR A 12 33.35 4.48 43.66
C THR A 12 33.28 4.96 42.19
N GLY A 13 33.36 4.10 41.16
CA GLY A 13 33.63 2.66 41.08
C GLY A 13 33.62 2.17 39.62
N MET A 14 34.15 0.97 39.37
CA MET A 14 34.09 0.19 38.10
C MET A 14 34.85 0.70 36.85
N THR A 15 36.13 0.29 36.81
CA THR A 15 36.73 -0.59 35.78
C THR A 15 36.33 -0.42 34.30
N ALA A 16 37.32 -0.05 33.48
CA ALA A 16 37.25 -0.05 32.02
C ALA A 16 37.56 -1.43 31.38
N PHE A 17 37.29 -1.56 30.08
CA PHE A 17 38.21 -2.27 29.19
C PHE A 17 38.62 -1.38 28.00
N ARG A 18 39.91 -1.43 27.66
CA ARG A 18 40.58 -0.57 26.66
C ARG A 18 40.41 -1.12 25.24
N VAL A 19 40.35 -0.20 24.26
CA VAL A 19 41.05 -0.36 22.97
C VAL A 19 41.85 0.93 22.69
N GLY A 20 42.96 0.81 21.98
CA GLY A 20 44.08 1.77 22.02
C GLY A 20 43.95 3.06 21.19
N ARG A 21 44.55 4.11 21.74
CA ARG A 21 45.22 5.25 21.05
C ARG A 21 46.49 4.70 20.36
N VAL A 22 47.15 5.27 19.34
CA VAL A 22 47.33 6.64 18.82
C VAL A 22 47.67 6.51 17.31
N LEU A 23 47.23 7.38 16.39
CA LEU A 23 47.97 8.42 15.64
C LEU A 23 47.13 8.69 14.37
N GLY A 24 46.96 9.89 13.81
CA GLY A 24 47.47 11.22 14.14
C GLY A 24 47.75 11.99 12.83
N VAL A 25 47.27 13.25 12.71
CA VAL A 25 47.43 14.15 11.54
C VAL A 25 46.63 13.69 10.29
N GLY A 26 45.94 14.54 9.51
CA GLY A 26 45.60 15.97 9.61
C GLY A 26 44.90 16.41 8.31
N MET A 27 43.96 17.35 8.38
CA MET A 27 43.31 17.95 7.19
C MET A 27 44.33 18.79 6.41
N PRO A 28 44.31 18.77 5.05
CA PRO A 28 43.67 19.90 4.35
C PRO A 28 43.09 19.58 2.96
N GLY A 29 42.29 20.53 2.45
CA GLY A 29 42.41 20.95 1.04
C GLY A 29 41.33 20.50 0.06
N ALA A 30 40.85 21.47 -0.73
CA ALA A 30 39.88 21.27 -1.80
C ALA A 30 40.42 20.44 -2.98
N TYR A 31 39.54 19.69 -3.64
CA TYR A 31 39.81 19.03 -4.92
C TYR A 31 39.31 19.87 -6.11
N PRO A 32 40.18 20.31 -7.03
CA PRO A 32 39.77 20.89 -8.31
C PRO A 32 39.39 19.78 -9.32
N GLY A 33 38.56 20.13 -10.30
CA GLY A 33 37.91 19.18 -11.19
C GLY A 33 38.83 18.39 -12.12
N ARG A 34 38.41 17.16 -12.47
CA ARG A 34 39.03 16.33 -13.51
C ARG A 34 38.17 16.30 -14.78
N ARG A 35 38.75 16.72 -15.90
CA ARG A 35 38.16 16.56 -17.24
C ARG A 35 38.17 15.09 -17.66
N ARG A 36 37.12 14.61 -18.33
CA ARG A 36 37.07 13.29 -18.97
C ARG A 36 37.99 13.27 -20.21
N PRO A 37 38.74 12.18 -20.47
CA PRO A 37 39.39 11.97 -21.77
C PRO A 37 38.37 11.52 -22.85
N PRO A 38 38.64 11.80 -24.14
CA PRO A 38 37.74 11.41 -25.24
C PRO A 38 37.81 9.90 -25.58
N PRO A 39 36.79 9.33 -26.23
CA PRO A 39 36.75 7.92 -26.58
C PRO A 39 37.62 7.59 -27.82
N SER A 40 38.27 6.42 -27.78
CA SER A 40 39.01 5.85 -28.93
C SER A 40 38.09 4.98 -29.81
N PRO A 41 38.27 4.98 -31.15
CA PRO A 41 37.42 4.23 -32.07
C PRO A 41 37.68 2.71 -32.02
N GLY A 42 36.60 1.93 -32.21
CA GLY A 42 36.58 0.49 -31.90
C GLY A 42 37.09 -0.47 -32.98
N ARG A 43 37.10 -1.77 -32.63
CA ARG A 43 37.28 -2.93 -33.51
C ARG A 43 36.39 -4.11 -33.05
N PRO A 44 36.15 -5.13 -33.90
CA PRO A 44 34.85 -5.81 -33.94
C PRO A 44 34.70 -7.02 -33.01
N GLY A 45 33.44 -7.33 -32.66
CA GLY A 45 33.07 -8.38 -31.70
C GLY A 45 33.24 -9.83 -32.21
N PRO A 46 33.29 -10.82 -31.29
CA PRO A 46 33.54 -12.21 -31.62
C PRO A 46 32.32 -12.94 -32.21
N ARG A 47 32.60 -13.86 -33.14
CA ARG A 47 31.61 -14.68 -33.86
C ARG A 47 31.07 -15.83 -32.99
N ARG A 48 29.79 -16.21 -33.19
CA ARG A 48 29.17 -17.42 -32.62
C ARG A 48 29.90 -18.72 -33.04
N PRO A 49 30.13 -19.69 -32.14
CA PRO A 49 30.48 -21.06 -32.53
C PRO A 49 29.28 -21.84 -33.08
N ARG A 50 29.53 -22.74 -34.05
CA ARG A 50 28.56 -23.72 -34.56
C ARG A 50 28.50 -24.98 -33.67
N ARG A 51 27.40 -25.72 -33.76
CA ARG A 51 27.23 -27.06 -33.14
C ARG A 51 28.35 -28.03 -33.53
N GLY A 52 28.85 -28.78 -32.55
CA GLY A 52 29.57 -30.04 -32.74
C GLY A 52 29.00 -31.12 -31.80
N LYS A 53 28.85 -32.35 -32.30
CA LYS A 53 28.54 -33.54 -31.50
C LYS A 53 29.84 -34.32 -31.24
N ALA A 54 30.06 -34.83 -30.02
CA ALA A 54 30.38 -36.26 -29.74
C ALA A 54 31.05 -36.47 -28.37
N ALA A 55 30.88 -37.70 -27.85
CA ALA A 55 31.78 -38.45 -26.96
C ALA A 55 32.14 -37.89 -25.56
N GLY A 56 31.24 -38.14 -24.61
CA GLY A 56 31.46 -39.03 -23.47
C GLY A 56 32.80 -39.08 -22.72
N HIS A 57 32.77 -38.70 -21.45
CA HIS A 57 33.66 -39.24 -20.41
C HIS A 57 32.84 -39.66 -19.17
N ARG A 58 33.23 -40.81 -18.58
CA ARG A 58 32.67 -41.35 -17.33
C ARG A 58 33.23 -40.59 -16.12
N LEU A 59 32.42 -40.38 -15.09
CA LEU A 59 32.87 -40.07 -13.73
C LEU A 59 32.17 -41.00 -12.72
N PRO A 60 32.74 -41.22 -11.52
CA PRO A 60 32.51 -42.45 -10.76
C PRO A 60 31.26 -42.47 -9.87
N VAL A 61 30.89 -43.68 -9.46
CA VAL A 61 29.76 -44.00 -8.58
C VAL A 61 30.15 -43.90 -7.11
N GLY A 62 29.21 -43.43 -6.28
CA GLY A 62 29.27 -43.35 -4.82
C GLY A 62 28.54 -42.07 -4.38
N TRP A 63 27.54 -42.09 -3.51
CA TRP A 63 27.21 -43.06 -2.47
C TRP A 63 25.80 -43.63 -2.61
N ALA A 64 25.61 -44.88 -2.21
CA ALA A 64 24.28 -45.48 -2.06
C ALA A 64 23.75 -45.24 -0.63
N ALA A 65 22.53 -44.72 -0.52
CA ALA A 65 21.76 -44.73 0.72
C ALA A 65 20.36 -45.29 0.41
N THR A 66 20.06 -46.44 1.01
CA THR A 66 18.89 -47.25 0.71
C THR A 66 17.65 -46.71 1.42
N LEU A 67 16.62 -46.29 0.68
CA LEU A 67 15.24 -46.27 1.17
C LEU A 67 14.32 -46.90 0.12
N GLY A 68 13.45 -47.80 0.59
CA GLY A 68 12.84 -48.82 -0.24
C GLY A 68 11.67 -48.34 -1.11
N SER A 69 11.49 -49.04 -2.22
CA SER A 69 10.22 -49.04 -2.95
C SER A 69 9.14 -49.70 -2.09
N ALA A 70 8.06 -48.98 -1.81
CA ALA A 70 6.85 -49.51 -1.19
C ALA A 70 5.64 -49.17 -2.07
N ALA A 71 4.79 -50.18 -2.27
CA ALA A 71 3.77 -50.25 -3.29
C ALA A 71 2.71 -49.13 -3.27
N THR A 72 2.13 -48.92 -4.46
CA THR A 72 0.87 -48.23 -4.70
C THR A 72 -0.27 -48.73 -3.80
N GLY A 73 -0.98 -47.80 -3.16
CA GLY A 73 -2.28 -48.02 -2.53
C GLY A 73 -3.09 -46.72 -2.53
N PRO A 74 -4.41 -46.74 -2.77
CA PRO A 74 -5.21 -45.53 -2.90
C PRO A 74 -5.58 -44.96 -1.52
N SER A 75 -5.31 -43.68 -1.28
CA SER A 75 -5.85 -42.92 -0.15
C SER A 75 -6.71 -41.76 -0.67
N GLY A 76 -7.86 -41.56 -0.02
CA GLY A 76 -8.99 -40.83 -0.58
C GLY A 76 -8.74 -39.34 -0.78
N GLY A 77 -9.31 -38.80 -1.86
CA GLY A 77 -9.37 -37.36 -2.08
C GLY A 77 -10.29 -36.69 -1.06
N GLY A 78 -9.69 -36.09 -0.03
CA GLY A 78 -10.35 -35.04 0.74
C GLY A 78 -10.54 -33.83 -0.17
N ALA A 79 -11.79 -33.44 -0.44
CA ALA A 79 -12.07 -32.25 -1.24
C ALA A 79 -11.50 -31.00 -0.54
N PRO A 80 -10.83 -30.09 -1.26
CA PRO A 80 -10.42 -28.81 -0.67
C PRO A 80 -11.66 -28.06 -0.20
N GLY A 81 -11.59 -27.51 1.01
CA GLY A 81 -12.73 -26.83 1.64
C GLY A 81 -13.29 -25.73 0.75
N ARG A 82 -14.62 -25.66 0.61
CA ARG A 82 -15.30 -24.60 -0.13
C ARG A 82 -14.90 -23.23 0.44
N VAL A 83 -14.14 -22.47 -0.34
CA VAL A 83 -14.16 -21.00 -0.22
C VAL A 83 -15.62 -20.57 -0.35
N ARG A 84 -16.09 -19.73 0.58
CA ARG A 84 -17.45 -19.17 0.49
C ARG A 84 -17.46 -18.17 -0.68
N HIS A 85 -17.92 -18.62 -1.84
CA HIS A 85 -18.30 -17.70 -2.92
C HIS A 85 -19.29 -16.67 -2.38
N ARG A 86 -19.00 -15.39 -2.59
CA ARG A 86 -19.99 -14.32 -2.38
C ARG A 86 -21.07 -14.54 -3.45
N GLY A 87 -22.33 -14.60 -3.03
CA GLY A 87 -23.45 -14.77 -3.97
C GLY A 87 -23.65 -13.51 -4.82
N PRO A 88 -24.48 -13.58 -5.88
CA PRO A 88 -24.74 -12.43 -6.75
C PRO A 88 -25.20 -11.21 -5.95
N GLN A 89 -24.50 -10.08 -6.08
CA GLN A 89 -24.90 -8.83 -5.42
C GLN A 89 -25.90 -8.06 -6.28
N GLU A 90 -27.19 -8.22 -5.98
CA GLU A 90 -28.22 -7.29 -6.46
C GLU A 90 -28.06 -5.95 -5.71
N GLY A 91 -27.45 -4.96 -6.39
CA GLY A 91 -27.18 -3.64 -5.84
C GLY A 91 -25.86 -3.57 -5.07
N ALA A 92 -25.09 -2.51 -5.32
CA ALA A 92 -23.87 -2.25 -4.55
C ALA A 92 -24.25 -1.84 -3.12
N ASP A 93 -23.93 -2.70 -2.15
CA ASP A 93 -24.14 -2.44 -0.74
C ASP A 93 -23.12 -1.41 -0.23
N VAL A 94 -23.54 -0.14 -0.20
CA VAL A 94 -22.75 1.02 0.24
C VAL A 94 -22.47 1.05 1.75
N SER A 95 -22.81 -0.01 2.50
CA SER A 95 -22.47 -0.13 3.93
C SER A 95 -20.99 -0.45 4.22
N HIS A 96 -20.22 -0.83 3.19
CA HIS A 96 -18.83 -1.29 3.32
C HIS A 96 -17.83 -0.58 2.38
N LEU A 97 -17.91 0.75 2.27
CA LEU A 97 -16.86 1.56 1.64
C LEU A 97 -15.69 1.78 2.61
N GLU A 98 -14.47 1.40 2.22
CA GLU A 98 -13.28 1.49 3.07
C GLU A 98 -12.35 2.65 2.66
N PHE A 99 -11.82 3.41 3.62
CA PHE A 99 -10.87 4.50 3.39
C PHE A 99 -9.48 4.18 3.97
N TYR A 100 -8.47 4.24 3.11
CA TYR A 100 -7.07 3.99 3.47
C TYR A 100 -6.24 5.26 3.33
N LEU A 101 -5.42 5.57 4.34
CA LEU A 101 -4.46 6.67 4.28
C LEU A 101 -3.13 6.16 3.69
N ARG A 102 -2.60 6.82 2.65
CA ARG A 102 -1.24 6.55 2.18
C ARG A 102 -0.23 7.49 2.84
N SER A 103 0.86 6.92 3.36
CA SER A 103 1.98 7.63 3.99
C SER A 103 3.34 7.04 3.56
N TYR A 104 4.42 7.56 4.17
CA TYR A 104 5.80 7.09 4.01
C TYR A 104 6.31 6.41 5.27
N PRO A 105 7.24 5.44 5.17
CA PRO A 105 7.88 4.81 6.32
C PRO A 105 8.84 5.81 7.01
N GLN A 106 8.36 6.43 8.09
CA GLN A 106 9.11 7.33 8.98
C GLN A 106 9.14 6.71 10.40
N PRO A 107 10.10 5.82 10.73
CA PRO A 107 10.07 4.99 11.94
C PRO A 107 9.94 5.73 13.27
N ASP A 108 10.47 6.96 13.36
CA ASP A 108 10.43 7.77 14.59
C ASP A 108 9.02 8.27 14.92
N ASP A 109 8.14 8.43 13.90
CA ASP A 109 6.78 8.98 14.03
C ASP A 109 5.68 7.96 13.68
N ILE A 110 6.02 6.86 12.99
CA ILE A 110 5.04 5.92 12.43
C ILE A 110 4.08 5.32 13.46
N ARG A 111 4.51 5.21 14.73
CA ARG A 111 3.65 4.78 15.85
C ARG A 111 2.55 5.79 16.15
N ALA A 112 2.91 7.07 16.24
CA ALA A 112 1.97 8.15 16.52
C ALA A 112 1.04 8.38 15.32
N GLN A 113 1.59 8.37 14.10
CA GLN A 113 0.79 8.44 12.88
C GLN A 113 -0.22 7.29 12.74
N ALA A 114 0.18 6.04 13.06
CA ALA A 114 -0.72 4.90 12.99
C ALA A 114 -1.81 4.95 14.09
N ALA A 115 -1.45 5.37 15.31
CA ALA A 115 -2.43 5.57 16.38
C ALA A 115 -3.44 6.67 16.01
N ALA A 116 -2.98 7.83 15.55
CA ALA A 116 -3.84 8.92 15.08
C ALA A 116 -4.76 8.48 13.94
N ALA A 117 -4.26 7.73 12.94
CA ALA A 117 -5.10 7.20 11.87
C ALA A 117 -6.18 6.22 12.38
N GLU A 118 -5.90 5.42 13.40
CA GLU A 118 -6.90 4.54 14.03
C GLU A 118 -7.93 5.30 14.88
N GLU A 119 -7.52 6.40 15.52
CA GLU A 119 -8.37 7.30 16.29
C GLU A 119 -9.28 8.16 15.39
N ASP A 120 -8.76 8.61 14.25
CA ASP A 120 -9.49 9.32 13.19
C ASP A 120 -10.43 8.42 12.38
N GLY A 121 -10.41 7.11 12.63
CA GLY A 121 -11.33 6.14 12.05
C GLY A 121 -10.97 5.65 10.65
N TRP A 122 -9.74 5.80 10.19
CA TRP A 122 -9.29 5.20 8.93
C TRP A 122 -9.36 3.66 8.98
N ASP A 123 -9.74 3.02 7.87
CA ASP A 123 -9.77 1.55 7.78
C ASP A 123 -8.36 0.96 7.65
N GLY A 124 -7.40 1.72 7.13
CA GLY A 124 -6.01 1.29 7.05
C GLY A 124 -4.99 2.38 6.73
N LEU A 125 -3.73 2.04 6.98
CA LEU A 125 -2.54 2.84 6.66
C LEU A 125 -1.64 2.06 5.71
N LEU A 126 -1.35 2.66 4.55
CA LEU A 126 -0.52 2.09 3.49
C LEU A 126 0.79 2.86 3.37
N LEU A 127 1.92 2.15 3.39
CA LEU A 127 3.25 2.75 3.32
C LEU A 127 3.93 2.49 1.97
N THR A 128 4.56 3.52 1.39
CA THR A 128 5.33 3.39 0.15
C THR A 128 6.66 2.64 0.36
N ASP A 129 7.05 1.79 -0.58
CA ASP A 129 8.29 0.99 -0.55
C ASP A 129 9.25 1.45 -1.67
N THR A 130 10.16 2.38 -1.37
CA THR A 130 11.20 2.85 -2.31
C THR A 130 12.52 3.07 -1.57
N GLN A 131 13.35 2.02 -1.52
CA GLN A 131 14.50 1.92 -0.62
C GLN A 131 15.61 2.99 -0.81
N ASN A 132 15.60 3.71 -1.93
CA ASN A 132 16.53 4.80 -2.20
C ASN A 132 16.00 6.18 -1.72
N LEU A 133 14.70 6.30 -1.43
CA LEU A 133 14.05 7.58 -1.08
C LEU A 133 13.32 7.53 0.27
N SER A 134 13.06 6.35 0.82
CA SER A 134 12.38 6.14 2.11
C SER A 134 13.03 5.00 2.90
N MET A 135 12.79 4.96 4.22
CA MET A 135 13.27 3.87 5.08
C MET A 135 12.49 2.56 4.82
N ASP A 136 12.89 1.44 5.44
CA ASP A 136 12.26 0.15 5.18
C ASP A 136 10.78 0.13 5.60
N VAL A 137 9.94 -0.32 4.66
CA VAL A 137 8.49 -0.36 4.80
C VAL A 137 8.04 -1.43 5.80
N VAL A 138 8.71 -2.58 5.84
CA VAL A 138 8.30 -3.75 6.64
C VAL A 138 8.52 -3.48 8.13
N GLY A 139 9.70 -2.99 8.49
CA GLY A 139 9.99 -2.57 9.87
C GLY A 139 9.01 -1.50 10.35
N SER A 140 8.69 -0.53 9.49
CA SER A 140 7.72 0.53 9.80
C SER A 140 6.30 -0.01 10.01
N LEU A 141 5.86 -0.99 9.22
CA LEU A 141 4.56 -1.65 9.41
C LEU A 141 4.49 -2.47 10.70
N HIS A 142 5.58 -3.13 11.12
CA HIS A 142 5.63 -3.80 12.43
C HIS A 142 5.60 -2.81 13.60
N LEU A 143 6.21 -1.63 13.47
CA LEU A 143 6.09 -0.56 14.46
C LEU A 143 4.65 -0.05 14.56
N ALA A 144 4.00 0.23 13.42
CA ALA A 144 2.57 0.61 13.35
C ALA A 144 1.64 -0.45 13.94
N ALA A 145 1.88 -1.74 13.67
CA ALA A 145 1.12 -2.86 14.21
C ALA A 145 1.09 -2.88 15.74
N SER A 146 2.22 -2.53 16.37
CA SER A 146 2.33 -2.47 17.84
C SER A 146 1.80 -1.18 18.48
N ALA A 147 1.20 -0.28 17.68
CA ALA A 147 0.53 0.94 18.13
C ALA A 147 -0.98 0.96 17.78
N THR A 148 -1.51 -0.12 17.18
CA THR A 148 -2.87 -0.16 16.60
C THR A 148 -3.56 -1.48 16.91
N SER A 149 -4.89 -1.47 17.00
CA SER A 149 -5.72 -2.62 17.35
C SER A 149 -6.70 -3.07 16.26
N ARG A 150 -7.07 -2.16 15.35
CA ARG A 150 -8.10 -2.34 14.29
C ARG A 150 -7.58 -1.95 12.91
N LEU A 151 -6.70 -0.95 12.82
CA LEU A 151 -6.19 -0.38 11.57
C LEU A 151 -5.55 -1.47 10.69
N ARG A 152 -5.95 -1.54 9.42
CA ARG A 152 -5.30 -2.40 8.43
C ARG A 152 -3.96 -1.82 7.99
N LEU A 153 -2.99 -2.69 7.73
CA LEU A 153 -1.60 -2.29 7.48
C LEU A 153 -1.11 -2.93 6.19
N GLY A 154 -0.51 -2.13 5.31
CA GLY A 154 -0.05 -2.63 4.01
C GLY A 154 0.87 -1.68 3.28
N THR A 155 1.15 -2.02 2.01
CA THR A 155 2.05 -1.27 1.14
C THR A 155 1.29 -0.53 0.05
N ALA A 156 1.74 0.67 -0.32
CA ALA A 156 1.28 1.40 -1.51
C ALA A 156 2.47 1.99 -2.29
N VAL A 157 3.23 1.18 -3.04
CA VAL A 157 3.18 -0.29 -3.18
C VAL A 157 4.58 -0.89 -3.08
N THR A 158 4.67 -2.18 -2.74
CA THR A 158 5.91 -2.96 -2.91
C THR A 158 5.96 -3.60 -4.30
N ASN A 159 7.06 -4.30 -4.60
CA ASN A 159 7.28 -4.97 -5.88
C ASN A 159 8.03 -6.31 -5.72
N LEU A 160 7.95 -7.18 -6.72
CA LEU A 160 8.53 -8.54 -6.68
C LEU A 160 9.89 -8.66 -7.40
N VAL A 161 10.55 -7.53 -7.67
CA VAL A 161 11.89 -7.47 -8.27
C VAL A 161 12.95 -7.14 -7.21
N THR A 162 12.68 -6.19 -6.29
CA THR A 162 13.56 -5.93 -5.14
C THR A 162 13.43 -6.99 -4.04
N ARG A 163 12.25 -7.62 -3.90
CA ARG A 163 11.96 -8.63 -2.88
C ARG A 163 11.43 -9.92 -3.53
N HIS A 164 12.05 -11.07 -3.26
CA HIS A 164 11.61 -12.36 -3.82
C HIS A 164 10.21 -12.74 -3.31
N PRO A 165 9.30 -13.32 -4.13
CA PRO A 165 7.92 -13.62 -3.71
C PRO A 165 7.78 -14.46 -2.44
N ALA A 166 8.66 -15.43 -2.21
CA ALA A 166 8.65 -16.23 -0.97
C ALA A 166 9.04 -15.40 0.28
N VAL A 167 9.90 -14.39 0.11
CA VAL A 167 10.29 -13.48 1.20
C VAL A 167 9.12 -12.57 1.53
N VAL A 168 8.48 -11.96 0.51
CA VAL A 168 7.28 -11.13 0.70
C VAL A 168 6.16 -11.92 1.37
N ALA A 169 5.86 -13.13 0.90
CA ALA A 169 4.83 -13.99 1.51
C ALA A 169 5.16 -14.32 2.98
N SER A 170 6.39 -14.74 3.29
CA SER A 170 6.84 -15.04 4.66
C SER A 170 6.73 -13.81 5.58
N THR A 171 7.20 -12.67 5.12
CA THR A 171 7.17 -11.39 5.86
C THR A 171 5.76 -10.94 6.15
N PHE A 172 4.88 -10.88 5.13
CA PHE A 172 3.53 -10.39 5.33
C PHE A 172 2.62 -11.37 6.04
N ALA A 173 2.84 -12.69 5.92
CA ALA A 173 2.15 -13.65 6.77
C ALA A 173 2.55 -13.50 8.25
N THR A 174 3.83 -13.19 8.53
CA THR A 174 4.28 -12.85 9.91
C THR A 174 3.56 -11.59 10.43
N LEU A 175 3.44 -10.53 9.61
CA LEU A 175 2.70 -9.32 9.95
C LEU A 175 1.19 -9.60 10.11
N HIS A 176 0.59 -10.45 9.27
CA HIS A 176 -0.82 -10.83 9.32
C HIS A 176 -1.14 -11.58 10.63
N HIS A 177 -0.31 -12.55 11.01
CA HIS A 177 -0.38 -13.24 12.30
C HIS A 177 -0.30 -12.26 13.48
N VAL A 178 0.77 -11.45 13.54
CA VAL A 178 1.01 -10.49 14.65
C VAL A 178 -0.09 -9.43 14.76
N THR A 179 -0.74 -9.07 13.65
CA THR A 179 -1.83 -8.09 13.65
C THR A 179 -3.21 -8.70 13.90
N GLY A 180 -3.36 -10.03 13.94
CA GLY A 180 -4.67 -10.69 14.02
C GLY A 180 -5.48 -10.56 12.73
N GLY A 181 -4.82 -10.63 11.57
CA GLY A 181 -5.46 -10.64 10.26
C GLY A 181 -5.55 -9.27 9.55
N ARG A 182 -4.94 -8.21 10.09
CA ARG A 182 -5.07 -6.83 9.56
C ARG A 182 -4.07 -6.47 8.45
N ALA A 183 -3.08 -7.33 8.18
CA ALA A 183 -2.08 -7.08 7.15
C ALA A 183 -2.55 -7.42 5.73
N HIS A 184 -2.16 -6.64 4.73
CA HIS A 184 -2.32 -6.96 3.31
C HIS A 184 -1.14 -6.43 2.46
N ILE A 185 -0.99 -6.92 1.24
CA ILE A 185 0.11 -6.59 0.33
C ILE A 185 -0.44 -5.77 -0.83
N GLY A 186 -0.22 -4.45 -0.86
CA GLY A 186 -0.45 -3.64 -2.06
C GLY A 186 0.78 -3.67 -2.96
N LEU A 187 0.58 -4.06 -4.22
CA LEU A 187 1.62 -4.56 -5.10
C LEU A 187 1.58 -3.89 -6.48
N GLY A 188 2.75 -3.47 -6.97
CA GLY A 188 2.91 -2.96 -8.34
C GLY A 188 4.13 -3.54 -9.03
N ARG A 189 4.33 -3.13 -10.29
CA ARG A 189 5.50 -3.53 -11.09
C ARG A 189 6.82 -2.93 -10.57
N GLY A 190 6.76 -1.86 -9.78
CA GLY A 190 7.91 -1.01 -9.47
C GLY A 190 8.08 0.11 -10.50
N ASP A 191 8.75 1.17 -10.07
CA ASP A 191 8.99 2.46 -10.74
C ASP A 191 10.34 2.97 -10.18
N THR A 192 10.38 4.10 -9.47
CA THR A 192 11.61 4.61 -8.80
C THR A 192 12.39 3.59 -7.96
N ALA A 193 11.71 2.67 -7.27
CA ALA A 193 12.35 1.60 -6.50
C ALA A 193 13.23 0.65 -7.35
N LEU A 194 13.05 0.63 -8.67
CA LEU A 194 13.84 -0.16 -9.63
C LEU A 194 14.79 0.72 -10.44
N GLU A 195 14.31 1.87 -10.91
CA GLU A 195 15.08 2.82 -11.72
C GLU A 195 16.32 3.33 -10.95
N LEU A 196 16.16 3.67 -9.66
CA LEU A 196 17.25 4.11 -8.77
C LEU A 196 18.26 3.01 -8.39
N ILE A 197 18.02 1.75 -8.78
CA ILE A 197 18.99 0.64 -8.68
C ILE A 197 19.40 0.11 -10.07
N GLY A 198 19.13 0.87 -11.14
CA GLY A 198 19.52 0.51 -12.52
C GLY A 198 18.77 -0.69 -13.09
N THR A 199 17.57 -0.99 -12.57
CA THR A 199 16.74 -2.14 -12.97
C THR A 199 15.45 -1.68 -13.63
N ARG A 200 14.97 -2.40 -14.65
CA ARG A 200 13.68 -2.09 -15.30
C ARG A 200 12.50 -2.72 -14.55
N PRO A 201 11.30 -2.12 -14.62
CA PRO A 201 10.06 -2.82 -14.32
C PRO A 201 9.85 -4.08 -15.21
N PRO A 202 9.19 -5.13 -14.69
CA PRO A 202 8.80 -6.30 -15.45
C PRO A 202 7.72 -5.96 -16.50
N SER A 203 7.60 -6.75 -17.56
CA SER A 203 6.44 -6.74 -18.45
C SER A 203 5.16 -7.11 -17.69
N ALA A 204 3.99 -6.88 -18.28
CA ALA A 204 2.73 -7.30 -17.66
C ALA A 204 2.67 -8.83 -17.44
N ASP A 205 3.22 -9.61 -18.37
CA ASP A 205 3.23 -11.08 -18.30
C ASP A 205 4.27 -11.59 -17.28
N GLU A 206 5.45 -10.95 -17.21
CA GLU A 206 6.46 -11.20 -16.17
C GLU A 206 5.84 -10.89 -14.78
N PHE A 207 5.12 -9.78 -14.65
CA PHE A 207 4.42 -9.40 -13.43
C PHE A 207 3.28 -10.37 -13.08
N GLU A 208 2.45 -10.81 -14.03
CA GLU A 208 1.38 -11.79 -13.75
C GLU A 208 1.94 -13.10 -13.17
N GLN A 209 3.06 -13.58 -13.73
CA GLN A 209 3.75 -14.76 -13.20
C GLN A 209 4.28 -14.53 -11.79
N GLN A 210 4.81 -13.33 -11.49
CA GLN A 210 5.25 -12.97 -10.14
C GLN A 210 4.08 -12.93 -9.14
N VAL A 211 2.95 -12.29 -9.49
CA VAL A 211 1.73 -12.27 -8.65
C VAL A 211 1.21 -13.69 -8.43
N GLY A 212 1.16 -14.51 -9.48
CA GLY A 212 0.76 -15.92 -9.38
C GLY A 212 1.64 -16.72 -8.42
N ARG A 213 2.98 -16.55 -8.48
CA ARG A 213 3.93 -17.17 -7.53
C ARG A 213 3.71 -16.68 -6.10
N LEU A 214 3.50 -15.37 -5.89
CA LEU A 214 3.20 -14.82 -4.56
C LEU A 214 1.93 -15.44 -3.97
N GLN A 215 0.84 -15.48 -4.76
CA GLN A 215 -0.43 -16.09 -4.33
C GLN A 215 -0.28 -17.57 -3.98
N THR A 216 0.52 -18.32 -4.72
CA THR A 216 0.83 -19.73 -4.43
C THR A 216 1.62 -19.87 -3.12
N TYR A 217 2.69 -19.09 -2.90
CA TYR A 217 3.41 -19.10 -1.62
C TYR A 217 2.52 -18.74 -0.43
N LEU A 218 1.63 -17.75 -0.57
CA LEU A 218 0.70 -17.32 0.48
C LEU A 218 -0.32 -18.40 0.87
N ARG A 219 -0.67 -19.33 -0.03
CA ARG A 219 -1.51 -20.49 0.29
C ARG A 219 -0.76 -21.66 0.94
N GLY A 220 0.57 -21.60 1.03
CA GLY A 220 1.42 -22.73 1.43
C GLY A 220 1.68 -23.76 0.30
N ASP A 221 1.18 -23.48 -0.91
CA ASP A 221 1.32 -24.34 -2.09
C ASP A 221 2.77 -24.38 -2.61
N VAL A 222 3.06 -25.35 -3.49
CA VAL A 222 4.35 -25.51 -4.15
C VAL A 222 4.48 -24.63 -5.39
N VAL A 223 5.56 -23.87 -5.47
CA VAL A 223 6.04 -23.15 -6.66
C VAL A 223 7.24 -23.89 -7.25
N ASP A 224 7.23 -24.20 -8.54
CA ASP A 224 8.44 -24.65 -9.22
C ASP A 224 9.44 -23.50 -9.39
N VAL A 225 10.66 -23.72 -8.91
CA VAL A 225 11.80 -22.82 -9.05
C VAL A 225 12.94 -23.59 -9.74
N GLY A 226 12.78 -23.82 -11.04
CA GLY A 226 13.81 -24.47 -11.87
C GLY A 226 13.92 -25.97 -11.58
N GLY A 227 12.79 -26.65 -11.39
CA GLY A 227 12.72 -28.06 -10.99
C GLY A 227 12.75 -28.30 -9.48
N LEU A 228 12.95 -27.26 -8.66
CA LEU A 228 12.80 -27.33 -7.21
C LEU A 228 11.37 -26.98 -6.79
N GLY A 229 10.67 -27.90 -6.15
CA GLY A 229 9.39 -27.65 -5.50
C GLY A 229 9.56 -26.80 -4.22
N SER A 230 9.48 -25.48 -4.35
CA SER A 230 9.64 -24.52 -3.27
C SER A 230 8.30 -24.19 -2.61
N ARG A 231 8.22 -24.20 -1.27
CA ARG A 231 7.03 -23.79 -0.51
C ARG A 231 7.42 -23.18 0.84
N ILE A 232 6.53 -22.40 1.44
CA ILE A 232 6.67 -21.96 2.84
C ILE A 232 6.11 -23.06 3.73
N THR A 233 6.96 -23.68 4.54
CA THR A 233 6.63 -24.94 5.24
C THR A 233 5.64 -24.79 6.39
N TRP A 234 5.50 -23.57 6.92
CA TRP A 234 4.62 -23.21 8.05
C TRP A 234 3.31 -22.53 7.62
N LEU A 235 3.05 -22.41 6.30
CA LEU A 235 1.78 -21.93 5.78
C LEU A 235 0.92 -23.09 5.24
N PRO A 236 -0.42 -23.01 5.35
CA PRO A 236 -1.17 -22.00 6.10
C PRO A 236 -1.04 -22.18 7.63
N LEU A 237 -1.22 -21.10 8.39
CA LEU A 237 -1.37 -21.16 9.85
C LEU A 237 -2.82 -21.57 10.18
N GLU A 238 -3.00 -22.41 11.20
CA GLU A 238 -4.32 -22.93 11.56
C GLU A 238 -5.23 -21.81 12.12
N GLY A 239 -6.44 -21.71 11.59
CA GLY A 239 -7.41 -20.67 11.96
C GLY A 239 -7.19 -19.31 11.29
N GLU A 240 -6.11 -19.12 10.54
CA GLU A 240 -5.80 -17.84 9.87
C GLU A 240 -6.21 -17.82 8.40
N THR A 241 -6.56 -16.62 7.93
CA THR A 241 -6.79 -16.34 6.50
C THR A 241 -5.48 -16.12 5.75
N LYS A 242 -5.49 -16.39 4.45
CA LYS A 242 -4.42 -15.96 3.54
C LYS A 242 -4.34 -14.42 3.54
N VAL A 243 -3.13 -13.87 3.59
CA VAL A 243 -2.89 -12.43 3.39
C VAL A 243 -3.50 -11.97 2.05
N PRO A 244 -4.33 -10.91 2.02
CA PRO A 244 -4.84 -10.34 0.78
C PRO A 244 -3.74 -9.67 -0.05
N VAL A 245 -3.79 -9.82 -1.37
CA VAL A 245 -2.95 -9.13 -2.34
C VAL A 245 -3.81 -8.15 -3.14
N ASP A 246 -3.55 -6.86 -2.97
CA ASP A 246 -4.10 -5.80 -3.79
C ASP A 246 -3.10 -5.46 -4.91
N VAL A 247 -3.55 -5.48 -6.16
CA VAL A 247 -2.70 -5.14 -7.31
C VAL A 247 -3.04 -3.74 -7.80
N PHE A 248 -2.05 -2.85 -7.81
CA PHE A 248 -2.23 -1.47 -8.24
C PHE A 248 -1.92 -1.31 -9.73
N GLY A 249 -2.82 -0.68 -10.49
CA GLY A 249 -2.67 -0.58 -11.95
C GLY A 249 -3.31 0.66 -12.59
N SER A 250 -2.56 1.31 -13.48
CA SER A 250 -3.03 2.44 -14.31
C SER A 250 -3.42 2.00 -15.73
N GLY A 251 -2.65 1.08 -16.33
CA GLY A 251 -2.83 0.63 -17.70
C GLY A 251 -3.59 -0.70 -17.84
N PRO A 252 -4.21 -0.96 -19.01
CA PRO A 252 -5.18 -2.05 -19.19
C PRO A 252 -4.60 -3.44 -18.92
N HIS A 253 -3.32 -3.66 -19.26
CA HIS A 253 -2.66 -4.94 -19.00
C HIS A 253 -2.48 -5.21 -17.50
N VAL A 254 -2.05 -4.21 -16.72
CA VAL A 254 -1.82 -4.35 -15.26
C VAL A 254 -3.15 -4.42 -14.50
N ILE A 255 -4.14 -3.62 -14.91
CA ILE A 255 -5.54 -3.73 -14.46
C ILE A 255 -6.05 -5.16 -14.68
N GLY A 256 -5.80 -5.73 -15.87
CA GLY A 256 -6.15 -7.12 -16.18
C GLY A 256 -5.43 -8.16 -15.33
N VAL A 257 -4.16 -7.94 -14.98
CA VAL A 257 -3.42 -8.81 -14.03
C VAL A 257 -4.07 -8.77 -12.65
N GLY A 258 -4.36 -7.57 -12.13
CA GLY A 258 -5.03 -7.42 -10.83
C GLY A 258 -6.40 -8.09 -10.81
N ALA A 259 -7.21 -7.85 -11.83
CA ALA A 259 -8.55 -8.44 -11.93
C ALA A 259 -8.53 -9.99 -12.00
N ARG A 260 -7.48 -10.60 -12.57
CA ARG A 260 -7.31 -12.07 -12.66
C ARG A 260 -6.59 -12.73 -11.48
N ARG A 261 -5.71 -12.01 -10.77
CA ARG A 261 -4.75 -12.60 -9.80
C ARG A 261 -4.72 -11.94 -8.43
N GLY A 262 -5.18 -10.70 -8.31
CA GLY A 262 -5.35 -10.03 -7.02
C GLY A 262 -6.55 -10.60 -6.27
N ASP A 263 -6.52 -10.45 -4.95
CA ASP A 263 -7.74 -10.52 -4.13
C ASP A 263 -8.47 -9.17 -4.18
N ARG A 264 -7.74 -8.08 -4.45
CA ARG A 264 -8.23 -6.71 -4.68
C ARG A 264 -7.51 -6.06 -5.87
N LEU A 265 -8.09 -4.99 -6.41
CA LEU A 265 -7.51 -4.15 -7.45
C LEU A 265 -7.71 -2.66 -7.10
N THR A 266 -6.62 -1.94 -6.81
CA THR A 266 -6.63 -0.47 -6.74
C THR A 266 -6.24 0.16 -8.09
N VAL A 267 -7.14 0.93 -8.71
CA VAL A 267 -6.86 1.62 -9.98
C VAL A 267 -6.13 2.95 -9.73
N THR A 268 -5.05 3.19 -10.48
CA THR A 268 -4.19 4.37 -10.34
C THR A 268 -4.34 5.32 -11.54
N VAL A 269 -5.56 5.79 -11.79
CA VAL A 269 -5.95 6.49 -13.02
C VAL A 269 -6.30 7.98 -12.86
N GLY A 270 -6.22 8.53 -11.64
CA GLY A 270 -6.66 9.90 -11.32
C GLY A 270 -8.12 9.98 -10.84
N ALA A 271 -8.61 11.19 -10.62
CA ALA A 271 -9.90 11.49 -9.99
C ALA A 271 -11.04 11.91 -10.96
N GLU A 272 -10.97 11.52 -12.23
CA GLU A 272 -12.02 11.79 -13.22
C GLU A 272 -12.93 10.55 -13.37
N PRO A 273 -14.27 10.67 -13.19
CA PRO A 273 -15.18 9.53 -13.19
C PRO A 273 -15.07 8.63 -14.43
N GLU A 274 -15.01 9.19 -15.63
CA GLU A 274 -14.89 8.44 -16.89
C GLU A 274 -13.65 7.54 -16.95
N ARG A 275 -12.55 7.95 -16.29
CA ARG A 275 -11.30 7.19 -16.22
C ARG A 275 -11.40 6.05 -15.21
N VAL A 276 -12.08 6.27 -14.08
CA VAL A 276 -12.39 5.23 -13.10
C VAL A 276 -13.36 4.21 -13.69
N ASP A 277 -14.45 4.65 -14.33
CA ASP A 277 -15.41 3.80 -15.04
C ASP A 277 -14.71 2.93 -16.09
N TRP A 278 -13.85 3.53 -16.92
CA TRP A 278 -13.05 2.78 -17.90
C TRP A 278 -12.19 1.70 -17.22
N ALA A 279 -11.56 2.01 -16.09
CA ALA A 279 -10.67 1.09 -15.39
C ALA A 279 -11.45 -0.08 -14.77
N VAL A 280 -12.58 0.20 -14.10
CA VAL A 280 -13.53 -0.81 -13.59
C VAL A 280 -14.00 -1.71 -14.73
N GLN A 281 -14.48 -1.14 -15.84
CA GLN A 281 -14.97 -1.92 -16.99
C GLN A 281 -13.85 -2.72 -17.67
N THR A 282 -12.60 -2.25 -17.62
CA THR A 282 -11.43 -3.00 -18.12
C THR A 282 -11.12 -4.19 -17.23
N ALA A 283 -11.23 -4.04 -15.90
CA ALA A 283 -11.10 -5.14 -14.96
C ALA A 283 -12.19 -6.21 -15.17
N ARG A 284 -13.47 -5.80 -15.26
CA ARG A 284 -14.61 -6.70 -15.52
C ARG A 284 -14.44 -7.48 -16.83
N ARG A 285 -14.07 -6.81 -17.93
CA ARG A 285 -13.75 -7.47 -19.21
C ARG A 285 -12.62 -8.49 -19.06
N ALA A 286 -11.54 -8.15 -18.36
CA ALA A 286 -10.40 -9.03 -18.16
C ALA A 286 -10.73 -10.29 -17.34
N ARG A 287 -11.69 -10.20 -16.41
CA ARG A 287 -12.23 -11.35 -15.65
C ARG A 287 -13.14 -12.23 -16.48
N ALA A 288 -14.11 -11.64 -17.17
CA ALA A 288 -15.00 -12.36 -18.07
C ALA A 288 -14.22 -13.12 -19.17
N SER A 289 -13.20 -12.50 -19.76
CA SER A 289 -12.29 -13.15 -20.73
C SER A 289 -11.44 -14.28 -20.14
N ALA A 290 -11.30 -14.35 -18.81
CA ALA A 290 -10.62 -15.42 -18.10
C ALA A 290 -11.58 -16.50 -17.56
N GLY A 291 -12.90 -16.39 -17.83
CA GLY A 291 -13.91 -17.29 -17.30
C GLY A 291 -14.21 -17.08 -15.81
N LEU A 292 -13.83 -15.93 -15.24
CA LEU A 292 -14.15 -15.53 -13.88
C LEU A 292 -15.40 -14.65 -13.86
N ASP A 293 -16.16 -14.70 -12.75
CA ASP A 293 -17.28 -13.78 -12.52
C ASP A 293 -16.77 -12.32 -12.55
N PRO A 294 -17.27 -11.46 -13.45
CA PRO A 294 -16.80 -10.09 -13.59
C PRO A 294 -17.17 -9.19 -12.41
N ASP A 295 -18.21 -9.52 -11.64
CA ASP A 295 -18.74 -8.68 -10.57
C ASP A 295 -18.24 -9.10 -9.17
N ASP A 296 -17.68 -10.32 -9.03
CA ASP A 296 -16.93 -10.78 -7.85
C ASP A 296 -15.49 -10.18 -7.79
N LEU A 297 -15.38 -8.85 -7.73
CA LEU A 297 -14.09 -8.15 -7.65
C LEU A 297 -14.14 -6.95 -6.71
N ASP A 298 -13.25 -6.94 -5.71
CA ASP A 298 -13.00 -5.80 -4.82
C ASP A 298 -12.13 -4.75 -5.56
N VAL A 299 -12.75 -3.66 -6.02
CA VAL A 299 -12.09 -2.59 -6.80
C VAL A 299 -12.06 -1.28 -6.01
N GLY A 300 -10.88 -0.71 -5.86
CA GLY A 300 -10.68 0.61 -5.25
C GLY A 300 -9.98 1.59 -6.18
N ALA A 301 -9.82 2.83 -5.72
CA ALA A 301 -9.09 3.87 -6.45
C ALA A 301 -8.00 4.53 -5.58
N PHE A 302 -6.87 4.86 -6.20
CA PHE A 302 -5.79 5.64 -5.60
C PHE A 302 -5.97 7.10 -6.00
N VAL A 303 -6.36 7.94 -5.04
CA VAL A 303 -6.86 9.30 -5.30
C VAL A 303 -6.03 10.30 -4.52
N VAL A 304 -5.47 11.30 -5.21
CA VAL A 304 -4.81 12.44 -4.58
C VAL A 304 -5.87 13.41 -4.09
N VAL A 305 -5.84 13.74 -2.80
CA VAL A 305 -6.86 14.55 -2.11
C VAL A 305 -6.21 15.68 -1.31
N GLY A 306 -6.78 16.88 -1.40
CA GLY A 306 -6.42 18.03 -0.60
C GLY A 306 -7.67 18.83 -0.24
N VAL A 307 -7.89 19.09 1.05
CA VAL A 307 -9.14 19.67 1.55
C VAL A 307 -8.88 21.02 2.20
N GLY A 308 -9.59 22.06 1.80
CA GLY A 308 -9.42 23.40 2.34
C GLY A 308 -10.04 24.50 1.49
N THR A 309 -9.71 25.75 1.83
CA THR A 309 -10.27 26.95 1.19
C THR A 309 -9.23 27.81 0.46
N ASP A 310 -7.94 27.54 0.67
CA ASP A 310 -6.83 28.24 0.00
C ASP A 310 -6.41 27.45 -1.24
N GLU A 311 -6.85 27.94 -2.39
CA GLU A 311 -6.65 27.30 -3.69
C GLU A 311 -5.17 27.13 -4.09
N ALA A 312 -4.30 28.05 -3.68
CA ALA A 312 -2.87 27.99 -4.01
C ALA A 312 -2.15 27.01 -3.08
N ALA A 313 -2.49 27.00 -1.79
CA ALA A 313 -1.98 26.02 -0.84
C ALA A 313 -2.45 24.59 -1.17
N LEU A 314 -3.66 24.42 -1.72
CA LEU A 314 -4.14 23.12 -2.21
C LEU A 314 -3.40 22.65 -3.45
N ASP A 315 -3.06 23.54 -4.40
CA ASP A 315 -2.24 23.18 -5.56
C ASP A 315 -0.87 22.69 -5.12
N ALA A 316 -0.17 23.47 -4.29
CA ALA A 316 1.10 23.12 -3.67
C ALA A 316 1.06 21.74 -3.00
N LEU A 317 0.03 21.53 -2.16
CA LEU A 317 -0.21 20.28 -1.44
C LEU A 317 -0.26 19.06 -2.36
N VAL A 318 -1.02 19.09 -3.47
CA VAL A 318 -1.22 17.86 -4.28
C VAL A 318 -0.20 17.66 -5.40
N ARG A 319 0.50 18.71 -5.82
CA ARG A 319 1.29 18.74 -7.06
C ARG A 319 2.29 17.59 -7.22
N GLY A 320 3.07 17.28 -6.19
CA GLY A 320 4.07 16.21 -6.23
C GLY A 320 3.47 14.81 -6.35
N ASN A 321 2.31 14.56 -5.74
CA ASN A 321 1.61 13.27 -5.88
C ASN A 321 0.77 13.20 -7.17
N ALA A 322 0.32 14.35 -7.68
CA ALA A 322 -0.30 14.46 -8.99
C ALA A 322 0.70 14.17 -10.12
N SER A 323 1.96 14.62 -10.01
CA SER A 323 2.98 14.36 -11.05
C SER A 323 3.40 12.89 -11.10
N ILE A 324 3.48 12.21 -9.94
CA ILE A 324 3.58 10.74 -9.89
C ILE A 324 2.40 10.08 -10.61
N SER A 325 1.18 10.49 -10.26
CA SER A 325 -0.04 9.88 -10.79
C SER A 325 -0.21 10.12 -12.30
N ALA A 326 0.27 11.26 -12.81
CA ALA A 326 0.35 11.58 -14.24
C ALA A 326 1.45 10.75 -14.95
N HIS A 327 2.63 10.62 -14.35
CA HIS A 327 3.72 9.78 -14.85
C HIS A 327 3.34 8.29 -14.98
N PHE A 328 2.44 7.80 -14.13
CA PHE A 328 1.86 6.44 -14.27
C PHE A 328 0.94 6.28 -15.50
N GLN A 329 0.56 7.36 -16.19
CA GLN A 329 -0.25 7.32 -17.41
C GLN A 329 0.59 7.24 -18.71
N ARG A 330 1.94 7.25 -18.61
CA ARG A 330 2.88 7.27 -19.76
C ARG A 330 2.72 6.13 -20.78
N GLY A 331 1.96 5.09 -20.45
CA GLY A 331 1.59 3.99 -21.35
C GLY A 331 0.09 3.82 -21.62
N SER A 332 -0.75 4.82 -21.31
CA SER A 332 -2.22 4.75 -21.44
C SER A 332 -2.86 6.09 -21.82
N THR A 333 -2.20 6.81 -22.73
CA THR A 333 -2.60 8.14 -23.20
C THR A 333 -3.86 8.17 -24.07
N ALA A 334 -4.36 7.01 -24.54
CA ALA A 334 -5.58 6.91 -25.34
C ALA A 334 -6.87 7.36 -24.63
N LEU A 335 -6.81 7.59 -23.31
CA LEU A 335 -7.89 8.03 -22.43
C LEU A 335 -7.66 9.44 -21.87
N LEU A 336 -6.66 10.14 -22.40
CA LEU A 336 -6.34 11.51 -22.04
C LEU A 336 -6.87 12.43 -23.14
N SER A 337 -7.28 13.64 -22.76
CA SER A 337 -7.45 14.70 -23.76
C SER A 337 -6.11 14.96 -24.47
N ARG A 338 -6.12 15.61 -25.64
CA ARG A 338 -4.86 15.97 -26.31
C ARG A 338 -3.96 16.85 -25.42
N THR A 339 -4.56 17.70 -24.60
CA THR A 339 -3.87 18.55 -23.63
C THR A 339 -3.25 17.70 -22.52
N ASP A 340 -4.01 16.78 -21.92
CA ASP A 340 -3.52 15.94 -20.82
C ASP A 340 -2.47 14.93 -21.29
N ALA A 341 -2.57 14.46 -22.54
CA ALA A 341 -1.54 13.63 -23.16
C ALA A 341 -0.23 14.40 -23.37
N ALA A 342 -0.29 15.70 -23.66
CA ALA A 342 0.88 16.56 -23.73
C ALA A 342 1.49 16.81 -22.34
N VAL A 343 0.66 17.11 -21.33
CA VAL A 343 1.11 17.24 -19.93
C VAL A 343 1.77 15.95 -19.44
N VAL A 344 1.18 14.79 -19.68
CA VAL A 344 1.78 13.49 -19.31
C VAL A 344 3.09 13.21 -20.05
N ALA A 345 3.23 13.65 -21.30
CA ALA A 345 4.49 13.54 -22.04
C ALA A 345 5.56 14.45 -21.42
N GLU A 346 5.24 15.72 -21.15
CA GLU A 346 6.15 16.70 -20.53
C GLU A 346 6.61 16.25 -19.12
N VAL A 347 5.67 15.79 -18.28
CA VAL A 347 5.95 15.15 -16.99
C VAL A 347 6.89 13.95 -17.13
N THR A 348 6.78 13.17 -18.21
CA THR A 348 7.60 11.98 -18.44
C THR A 348 9.00 12.34 -18.96
N ASP A 349 9.11 13.29 -19.89
CA ASP A 349 10.38 13.75 -20.47
C ASP A 349 11.26 14.50 -19.46
N HIS A 350 10.66 15.08 -18.42
CA HIS A 350 11.34 15.80 -17.34
C HIS A 350 11.33 15.06 -15.99
N TYR A 351 10.99 13.78 -15.97
CA TYR A 351 10.88 13.03 -14.72
C TYR A 351 12.26 12.76 -14.10
N ASP A 352 12.48 13.26 -12.89
CA ASP A 352 13.64 12.93 -12.05
C ASP A 352 13.21 12.05 -10.88
N GLU A 353 13.71 10.82 -10.84
CA GLU A 353 13.37 9.82 -9.84
C GLU A 353 13.85 10.19 -8.43
N TYR A 354 14.88 11.03 -8.27
CA TYR A 354 15.31 11.53 -6.95
C TYR A 354 14.35 12.58 -6.40
N HIS A 355 13.72 13.37 -7.29
CA HIS A 355 12.71 14.38 -6.95
C HIS A 355 11.27 13.84 -7.01
N HIS A 356 11.11 12.51 -6.95
CA HIS A 356 9.81 11.83 -6.96
C HIS A 356 8.93 12.21 -5.77
N GLY A 357 7.74 12.74 -6.06
CA GLY A 357 6.75 13.16 -5.08
C GLY A 357 6.98 14.53 -4.47
N LEU A 358 7.87 15.35 -5.07
CA LEU A 358 8.18 16.69 -4.60
C LEU A 358 7.36 17.76 -5.35
N GLU A 359 6.98 18.82 -4.65
CA GLU A 359 6.21 19.95 -5.16
C GLU A 359 7.03 20.76 -6.18
N HIS A 360 8.27 21.10 -5.84
CA HIS A 360 9.14 21.98 -6.63
C HIS A 360 10.06 21.24 -7.61
N ALA A 361 9.63 20.06 -8.08
CA ALA A 361 10.33 19.31 -9.11
C ALA A 361 9.92 19.79 -10.52
N ALA A 362 10.81 19.69 -11.51
CA ALA A 362 10.51 20.14 -12.88
C ALA A 362 9.26 19.46 -13.47
N GLN A 363 9.11 18.15 -13.24
CA GLN A 363 7.92 17.38 -13.63
C GLN A 363 6.63 17.81 -12.91
N SER A 364 6.73 18.51 -11.78
CA SER A 364 5.60 19.00 -10.98
C SER A 364 5.15 20.39 -11.44
N GLU A 365 6.04 21.21 -12.01
CA GLU A 365 5.72 22.50 -12.61
C GLU A 365 4.89 22.38 -13.90
N ALA A 366 5.07 21.30 -14.66
CA ALA A 366 4.30 21.00 -15.89
C ALA A 366 2.78 20.84 -15.67
N LEU A 367 2.32 20.68 -14.42
CA LEU A 367 0.91 20.51 -14.10
C LEU A 367 0.18 21.85 -13.98
N SER A 368 -0.76 22.12 -14.89
CA SER A 368 -1.64 23.28 -14.78
C SER A 368 -2.63 23.13 -13.61
N ALA A 369 -3.12 24.26 -13.08
CA ALA A 369 -4.17 24.23 -12.05
C ALA A 369 -5.44 23.51 -12.54
N ASP A 370 -5.82 23.67 -13.82
CA ASP A 370 -6.93 22.91 -14.43
C ASP A 370 -6.69 21.39 -14.38
N PHE A 371 -5.48 20.94 -14.73
CA PHE A 371 -5.11 19.53 -14.64
C PHE A 371 -5.24 19.02 -13.19
N LEU A 372 -4.70 19.76 -12.21
CA LEU A 372 -4.82 19.39 -10.79
C LEU A 372 -6.29 19.33 -10.35
N ARG A 373 -7.09 20.34 -10.72
CA ARG A 373 -8.52 20.44 -10.37
C ARG A 373 -9.35 19.32 -11.00
N ARG A 374 -8.97 18.74 -12.15
CA ARG A 374 -9.65 17.56 -12.72
C ARG A 374 -9.10 16.24 -12.18
N PHE A 375 -7.78 16.08 -12.21
CA PHE A 375 -7.08 14.82 -11.96
C PHE A 375 -6.95 14.46 -10.47
N CYS A 376 -7.13 15.42 -9.56
CA CYS A 376 -7.16 15.24 -8.10
C CYS A 376 -8.54 15.63 -7.53
N VAL A 377 -8.84 15.18 -6.30
CA VAL A 377 -9.99 15.70 -5.53
C VAL A 377 -9.52 16.81 -4.61
N ILE A 378 -9.64 18.05 -5.08
CA ILE A 378 -9.23 19.23 -4.32
C ILE A 378 -10.32 20.29 -4.28
N GLY A 379 -10.52 20.89 -3.11
CA GLY A 379 -11.56 21.88 -2.84
C GLY A 379 -11.98 21.93 -1.37
N ARG A 380 -13.15 22.49 -1.11
CA ARG A 380 -13.80 22.54 0.21
C ARG A 380 -14.26 21.13 0.65
N PRO A 381 -14.48 20.87 1.95
CA PRO A 381 -14.93 19.56 2.43
C PRO A 381 -16.14 19.01 1.67
N GLU A 382 -17.16 19.84 1.42
CA GLU A 382 -18.39 19.45 0.72
C GLU A 382 -18.12 19.10 -0.75
N GLU A 383 -17.24 19.84 -1.40
CA GLU A 383 -16.83 19.62 -2.79
C GLU A 383 -16.02 18.31 -2.92
N CYS A 384 -15.11 18.07 -1.98
CA CYS A 384 -14.34 16.83 -1.90
C CYS A 384 -15.24 15.62 -1.66
N VAL A 385 -16.21 15.72 -0.75
CA VAL A 385 -17.22 14.68 -0.46
C VAL A 385 -18.07 14.38 -1.70
N GLU A 386 -18.59 15.42 -2.38
CA GLU A 386 -19.39 15.24 -3.59
C GLU A 386 -18.60 14.54 -4.71
N ARG A 387 -17.34 14.92 -4.90
CA ARG A 387 -16.46 14.33 -5.92
C ARG A 387 -16.06 12.89 -5.59
N LEU A 388 -15.73 12.58 -4.34
CA LEU A 388 -15.49 11.20 -3.91
C LEU A 388 -16.75 10.35 -4.08
N GLY A 389 -17.93 10.89 -3.74
CA GLY A 389 -19.22 10.23 -3.99
C GLY A 389 -19.46 9.88 -5.46
N ARG A 390 -19.06 10.77 -6.39
CA ARG A 390 -19.09 10.48 -7.84
C ARG A 390 -18.16 9.33 -8.22
N LEU A 391 -16.93 9.27 -7.70
CA LEU A 391 -16.01 8.15 -7.97
C LEU A 391 -16.50 6.82 -7.36
N VAL A 392 -17.08 6.85 -6.16
CA VAL A 392 -17.65 5.67 -5.51
C VAL A 392 -18.83 5.10 -6.32
N SER A 393 -19.62 5.96 -6.98
CA SER A 393 -20.74 5.53 -7.82
C SER A 393 -20.34 4.68 -9.04
N SER A 394 -19.06 4.66 -9.43
CA SER A 394 -18.47 3.72 -10.39
C SER A 394 -18.40 2.26 -9.90
N GLY A 395 -18.83 1.99 -8.66
CA GLY A 395 -18.79 0.68 -8.03
C GLY A 395 -17.49 0.40 -7.28
N LEU A 396 -16.90 1.42 -6.66
CA LEU A 396 -15.71 1.24 -5.82
C LEU A 396 -16.09 0.75 -4.41
N SER A 397 -15.35 -0.24 -3.91
CA SER A 397 -15.41 -0.74 -2.53
C SER A 397 -14.42 -0.05 -1.60
N HIS A 398 -13.40 0.63 -2.12
CA HIS A 398 -12.41 1.34 -1.30
C HIS A 398 -11.74 2.53 -2.00
N VAL A 399 -11.22 3.46 -1.21
CA VAL A 399 -10.41 4.59 -1.68
C VAL A 399 -9.11 4.68 -0.88
N THR A 400 -7.98 4.63 -1.56
CA THR A 400 -6.69 5.01 -0.99
C THR A 400 -6.50 6.51 -1.19
N VAL A 401 -6.60 7.26 -0.10
CA VAL A 401 -6.38 8.70 -0.04
C VAL A 401 -4.89 8.99 0.03
N VAL A 402 -4.42 9.78 -0.93
CA VAL A 402 -3.04 10.22 -1.06
C VAL A 402 -2.97 11.68 -0.69
N GLY A 403 -2.19 11.96 0.37
CA GLY A 403 -2.03 13.30 0.93
C GLY A 403 -1.04 14.19 0.17
N GLY A 404 -0.35 15.04 0.94
CA GLY A 404 0.55 16.06 0.42
C GLY A 404 1.83 15.56 -0.24
N SER A 405 2.41 16.40 -1.10
CA SER A 405 3.80 16.32 -1.58
C SER A 405 4.77 16.13 -0.41
N ARG A 406 5.90 15.45 -0.61
CA ARG A 406 6.80 15.03 0.49
C ARG A 406 7.51 16.20 1.19
N ASP A 407 7.64 17.31 0.46
CA ASP A 407 8.33 18.56 0.80
C ASP A 407 7.38 19.73 1.07
N VAL A 408 6.05 19.51 0.99
CA VAL A 408 5.06 20.57 1.27
C VAL A 408 5.27 21.14 2.67
N ASP A 409 5.02 22.44 2.85
CA ASP A 409 4.98 23.08 4.16
C ASP A 409 4.11 22.25 5.15
N PRO A 410 4.69 21.75 6.26
CA PRO A 410 3.94 21.01 7.26
C PRO A 410 2.74 21.76 7.83
N ALA A 411 2.71 23.10 7.78
CA ALA A 411 1.55 23.88 8.18
C ALA A 411 0.42 23.85 7.11
N VAL A 412 0.74 23.83 5.82
CA VAL A 412 -0.25 23.57 4.75
C VAL A 412 -0.84 22.16 4.92
N ARG A 413 0.03 21.16 5.12
CA ARG A 413 -0.40 19.78 5.35
C ARG A 413 -1.32 19.65 6.56
N ARG A 414 -0.90 20.12 7.74
CA ARG A 414 -1.72 20.10 8.96
C ARG A 414 -3.05 20.83 8.80
N ARG A 415 -3.08 21.99 8.13
CA ARG A 415 -4.35 22.69 7.83
C ARG A 415 -5.27 21.79 7.02
N SER A 416 -4.79 21.18 5.92
CA SER A 416 -5.62 20.26 5.13
C SER A 416 -6.08 19.05 5.93
N ASP A 417 -5.24 18.50 6.79
CA ASP A 417 -5.56 17.31 7.58
C ASP A 417 -6.65 17.63 8.62
N THR A 418 -6.69 18.84 9.20
CA THR A 418 -7.80 19.26 10.08
C THR A 418 -9.17 19.39 9.38
N TRP A 419 -9.19 19.50 8.05
CA TRP A 419 -10.43 19.47 7.25
C TRP A 419 -10.85 18.06 6.84
N TRP A 420 -10.06 17.03 7.14
CA TRP A 420 -10.48 15.64 7.05
C TRP A 420 -11.08 15.24 8.41
N PRO A 421 -12.41 15.32 8.61
CA PRO A 421 -12.97 15.04 9.92
C PRO A 421 -12.78 13.55 10.27
N PRO A 422 -12.62 13.21 11.56
CA PRO A 422 -12.65 11.82 12.07
C PRO A 422 -14.07 11.19 12.01
N ARG A 423 -14.87 11.61 11.03
CA ARG A 423 -16.26 11.23 10.74
C ARG A 423 -16.56 11.10 9.24
N CYS A 424 -15.59 11.39 8.35
CA CYS A 424 -15.70 11.02 6.94
C CYS A 424 -15.60 9.49 6.75
N CYS A 425 -14.92 8.80 7.66
CA CYS A 425 -14.92 7.34 7.75
C CYS A 425 -16.06 6.86 8.67
N PRO A 426 -16.78 5.79 8.32
CA PRO A 426 -17.78 5.21 9.21
C PRO A 426 -17.10 4.58 10.45
N PRO A 427 -17.73 4.60 11.64
CA PRO A 427 -17.26 3.77 12.73
C PRO A 427 -17.33 2.31 12.29
N CYS A 428 -16.22 1.57 12.46
CA CYS A 428 -16.18 0.14 12.16
C CYS A 428 -17.36 -0.56 12.83
N GLY A 429 -18.12 -1.35 12.06
CA GLY A 429 -19.29 -2.07 12.57
C GLY A 429 -18.97 -2.87 13.84
N PRO A 430 -19.94 -3.07 14.75
CA PRO A 430 -19.67 -3.60 16.08
C PRO A 430 -18.91 -4.92 16.00
N SER A 431 -17.69 -4.93 16.55
CA SER A 431 -16.95 -6.17 16.70
C SER A 431 -17.78 -7.10 17.58
N ASP A 432 -18.01 -8.33 17.10
CA ASP A 432 -18.75 -9.34 17.87
C ASP A 432 -17.81 -9.84 18.98
N ALA A 433 -17.66 -9.03 20.02
CA ALA A 433 -16.84 -9.25 21.20
C ALA A 433 -17.47 -10.31 22.12
N ARG A 434 -17.84 -11.45 21.53
CA ARG A 434 -18.46 -12.60 22.18
C ARG A 434 -17.67 -13.87 21.91
N HIS A 435 -16.39 -13.86 22.28
CA HIS A 435 -15.63 -15.05 22.72
C HIS A 435 -14.49 -14.61 23.66
N ARG A 436 -14.86 -14.11 24.85
CA ARG A 436 -13.97 -14.16 26.02
C ARG A 436 -14.42 -15.32 26.88
N HIS A 437 -13.57 -16.34 27.02
CA HIS A 437 -13.79 -17.39 28.01
C HIS A 437 -13.75 -16.77 29.42
N ALA A 438 -14.87 -16.82 30.12
CA ALA A 438 -14.89 -16.65 31.56
C ALA A 438 -14.57 -18.01 32.21
N THR A 439 -13.53 -18.04 33.04
CA THR A 439 -13.35 -19.06 34.08
C THR A 439 -13.38 -18.38 35.44
N THR A 440 -13.94 -19.09 36.43
CA THR A 440 -14.14 -18.69 37.84
C THR A 440 -15.26 -17.68 38.13
N GLY A 441 -15.96 -17.91 39.24
CA GLY A 441 -17.07 -17.07 39.74
C GLY A 441 -18.43 -17.76 39.67
N ALA A 442 -18.73 -18.63 40.63
CA ALA A 442 -20.10 -19.05 40.90
C ALA A 442 -20.76 -18.03 41.83
N ASP A 443 -22.00 -17.65 41.55
CA ASP A 443 -23.03 -17.43 42.57
C ASP A 443 -24.44 -17.38 41.96
N GLU A 444 -25.43 -17.66 42.79
CA GLU A 444 -26.83 -17.87 42.42
C GLU A 444 -27.59 -16.55 42.18
N MET A 445 -28.50 -16.51 41.20
CA MET A 445 -29.92 -16.16 41.49
C MET A 445 -30.87 -16.37 40.31
N THR A 446 -32.13 -16.59 40.66
CA THR A 446 -33.29 -16.93 39.82
C THR A 446 -33.91 -15.73 39.09
N GLY A 447 -34.52 -15.95 37.93
CA GLY A 447 -35.42 -14.97 37.30
C GLY A 447 -35.94 -15.39 35.92
N ASP A 448 -37.18 -15.86 35.86
CA ASP A 448 -37.94 -16.10 34.62
C ASP A 448 -38.56 -14.79 34.12
N ASP A 449 -38.49 -14.50 32.82
CA ASP A 449 -39.70 -14.11 32.07
C ASP A 449 -39.53 -14.18 30.54
N ARG A 450 -40.65 -14.40 29.84
CA ARG A 450 -40.77 -14.47 28.37
C ARG A 450 -41.78 -13.46 27.85
N ARG A 451 -41.47 -12.76 26.74
CA ARG A 451 -42.38 -12.28 25.66
C ARG A 451 -41.52 -11.46 24.67
N SER A 452 -41.47 -11.66 23.35
CA SER A 452 -42.54 -11.74 22.32
C SER A 452 -43.29 -10.40 22.15
N VAL A 453 -43.59 -9.86 20.96
CA VAL A 453 -43.40 -10.32 19.57
C VAL A 453 -43.83 -9.16 18.61
N LEU A 454 -43.70 -9.38 17.29
CA LEU A 454 -44.40 -8.69 16.17
C LEU A 454 -43.80 -7.43 15.54
N ALA A 455 -43.86 -7.44 14.21
CA ALA A 455 -43.54 -6.37 13.28
C ALA A 455 -44.75 -6.11 12.36
N THR A 456 -44.83 -4.90 11.82
CA THR A 456 -45.60 -4.48 10.63
C THR A 456 -44.79 -3.31 10.03
N GLY A 457 -44.34 -3.32 8.77
CA GLY A 457 -45.18 -3.16 7.58
C GLY A 457 -45.69 -1.70 7.49
N GLY A 458 -45.39 -0.87 6.49
CA GLY A 458 -44.66 -1.04 5.23
C GLY A 458 -45.27 -0.13 4.17
N ALA A 459 -44.53 0.83 3.61
CA ALA A 459 -45.03 1.74 2.55
C ALA A 459 -43.88 2.29 1.68
N ASN A 460 -44.13 2.37 0.37
CA ASN A 460 -43.14 2.77 -0.64
C ASN A 460 -42.87 4.28 -0.64
N ALA A 461 -41.59 4.66 -0.79
CA ALA A 461 -41.18 5.96 -1.30
C ALA A 461 -40.01 5.78 -2.29
N VAL A 462 -40.31 5.85 -3.58
CA VAL A 462 -39.33 5.68 -4.67
C VAL A 462 -38.61 7.01 -4.94
N GLY A 463 -37.28 6.95 -5.06
CA GLY A 463 -36.48 7.96 -5.77
C GLY A 463 -36.15 9.25 -5.01
N ARG A 464 -35.15 9.19 -4.11
CA ARG A 464 -34.22 10.28 -3.66
C ARG A 464 -33.33 9.72 -2.54
N GLY A 465 -32.27 8.98 -2.87
CA GLY A 465 -31.46 8.24 -1.88
C GLY A 465 -29.95 8.44 -1.90
N LEU A 466 -29.34 8.75 -3.06
CA LEU A 466 -27.88 8.71 -3.22
C LEU A 466 -27.14 9.93 -2.62
N GLY A 467 -27.68 11.14 -2.76
CA GLY A 467 -27.04 12.35 -2.24
C GLY A 467 -27.27 12.61 -0.75
N VAL A 468 -28.31 12.01 -0.16
CA VAL A 468 -28.74 12.35 1.21
C VAL A 468 -27.93 11.60 2.26
N ASP A 469 -27.49 10.37 2.00
CA ASP A 469 -26.75 9.59 3.01
C ASP A 469 -25.30 10.09 3.17
N LEU A 470 -24.61 10.40 2.06
CA LEU A 470 -23.28 11.02 2.11
C LEU A 470 -23.32 12.43 2.74
N ALA A 471 -24.35 13.22 2.41
CA ALA A 471 -24.55 14.53 3.02
C ALA A 471 -24.95 14.46 4.50
N ALA A 472 -25.86 13.56 4.91
CA ALA A 472 -26.25 13.37 6.30
C ALA A 472 -25.09 12.90 7.18
N ARG A 473 -24.17 12.09 6.63
CA ARG A 473 -22.93 11.68 7.30
C ARG A 473 -21.94 12.83 7.49
N CYS A 474 -22.00 13.87 6.65
CA CYS A 474 -21.14 15.06 6.76
C CYS A 474 -21.78 16.28 7.46
N THR A 475 -23.11 16.39 7.53
CA THR A 475 -23.81 17.65 7.90
C THR A 475 -24.09 17.87 9.40
N THR A 476 -23.46 17.10 10.30
CA THR A 476 -23.52 17.40 11.76
C THR A 476 -22.32 18.25 12.21
N ALA A 477 -22.06 19.36 11.51
CA ALA A 477 -20.92 20.25 11.72
C ALA A 477 -21.34 21.74 11.86
N SER A 478 -22.50 22.00 12.46
CA SER A 478 -23.07 23.35 12.62
C SER A 478 -23.60 23.60 14.05
N ARG A 479 -22.73 23.44 15.05
CA ARG A 479 -22.80 23.97 16.44
C ARG A 479 -21.53 23.54 17.18
N LEU A 480 -21.00 24.43 18.04
CA LEU A 480 -19.61 24.44 18.58
C LEU A 480 -18.60 24.87 17.48
N VAL A 481 -17.80 25.94 17.62
CA VAL A 481 -17.54 26.84 18.75
C VAL A 481 -17.61 28.30 18.31
N VAL A 482 -18.46 29.09 18.98
CA VAL A 482 -18.29 30.55 19.12
C VAL A 482 -18.23 30.82 20.61
N ASP A 483 -17.02 30.91 21.16
CA ASP A 483 -16.66 31.66 22.38
C ASP A 483 -15.17 31.47 22.65
N GLY A 484 -14.47 32.54 23.03
CA GLY A 484 -13.04 32.50 23.38
C GLY A 484 -12.13 33.47 22.63
N GLY A 485 -12.45 34.77 22.66
CA GLY A 485 -11.45 35.79 22.34
C GLY A 485 -10.60 36.15 23.58
N PHE A 486 -9.31 36.44 23.40
CA PHE A 486 -8.52 37.40 24.21
C PHE A 486 -7.33 37.84 23.34
N VAL A 487 -7.36 39.06 22.79
CA VAL A 487 -6.64 40.27 23.26
C VAL A 487 -5.15 40.30 22.89
N SER A 488 -4.77 41.42 22.27
CA SER A 488 -3.41 41.81 21.90
C SER A 488 -2.50 42.13 23.08
N GLN A 489 -1.22 41.73 22.98
CA GLN A 489 -0.07 42.63 23.14
C GLN A 489 1.01 42.26 22.12
#